data_AF-A0A8T5LY68-F1
#
_entry.id   AF-A0A8T5LY68-F1
#
_cell.length_a   1.000
_cell.length_b   1.000
_cell.length_c   1.000
_cell.angle_alpha   90.00
_cell.angle_beta   90.00
_cell.angle_gamma   90.00
#
_symmetry.space_group_name_H-M   'P 1'
#
loop_
_entity.id
_entity.type
_entity.pdbx_description
1 polymer ?
#
loop_
_entity_poly.entity_id
_entity_poly.type
_entity_poly.pdbx_seq_one_letter_code
_entity_poly.pdbx_strand_id
1 'polypeptide(L)'
;MGRTTSSPIPGRMKLIFLFLLLLPSSFAFDCSIFDGVLEESCQSLNEVDENLIANLIYTNTTNPDHDFIYEYNAIIDVEEPPEGIIPTNAEYIKDAWLKFLSIQPSVRFEGNIIVPENVEVRSEYDYNIQIPSDFHSDNPIDGQICQILYDLESESSNLEVLVDDTLIDQGKLCEIIIVQNSTITTKATIETTIKAEISVWDKYCCDWDEDGCTGYCYDCDYSHNEYYPETVIMVDSEDVVKNEHEIIAEFDLISQYFDTTKGKFRKDNLTNLIVTFPEAYYKDTDVVYSANFSNKPYYFLVLQAMRNNDRETSNLYRNNDTLFVSNAETCQISYSDFFNQGVEECNEIYEEEEIVDFTLLPYSESWNLLFLLTSFTFISFLIYKAMKKTWGKWLIPTMLMIFMVPFVSADECGLTNLASCIPEKIHDFIIDLLNAPLEPLLELIRSLLENPPSIELFEGIWAIMVYCMSLFFGLLFLYSGFMFLFSGHDVIKREMAKEWLKNTVMMI
;
A
#
# COMPACT_ATOMS: atom_id res chain seq x y z
N MET A 1 -82.71 -14.02 -1.06
CA MET A 1 -81.91 -14.35 0.13
C MET A 1 -80.68 -15.12 -0.32
N GLY A 2 -79.48 -14.67 0.02
CA GLY A 2 -78.23 -15.36 -0.30
C GLY A 2 -77.07 -14.41 -0.55
N ARG A 3 -76.49 -13.86 0.52
CA ARG A 3 -75.23 -13.10 0.50
C ARG A 3 -74.07 -14.07 0.22
N THR A 4 -73.26 -13.79 -0.79
CA THR A 4 -71.94 -14.41 -0.98
C THR A 4 -70.86 -13.43 -0.53
N THR A 5 -70.16 -13.81 0.53
CA THR A 5 -68.98 -13.12 1.08
C THR A 5 -67.74 -13.49 0.28
N SER A 6 -67.05 -12.48 -0.24
CA SER A 6 -65.75 -12.58 -0.92
C SER A 6 -64.61 -12.80 0.08
N SER A 7 -63.82 -13.86 -0.11
CA SER A 7 -62.57 -14.09 0.63
C SER A 7 -61.41 -13.26 0.05
N PRO A 8 -60.50 -12.70 0.87
CA PRO A 8 -59.33 -12.00 0.38
C PRO A 8 -58.24 -12.97 -0.08
N ILE A 9 -57.59 -12.60 -1.19
CA ILE A 9 -56.59 -13.38 -1.93
C ILE A 9 -55.23 -13.37 -1.20
N PRO A 10 -54.58 -14.53 -0.96
CA PRO A 10 -53.31 -14.64 -0.21
C PRO A 10 -52.08 -14.37 -1.11
N GLY A 11 -52.14 -13.35 -1.96
CA GLY A 11 -51.11 -13.07 -2.98
C GLY A 11 -50.16 -11.91 -2.64
N ARG A 12 -50.51 -11.04 -1.70
CA ARG A 12 -49.75 -9.80 -1.44
C ARG A 12 -48.62 -9.93 -0.41
N MET A 13 -48.56 -11.04 0.34
CA MET A 13 -47.54 -11.21 1.40
C MET A 13 -46.16 -11.62 0.85
N LYS A 14 -46.09 -12.28 -0.31
CA LYS A 14 -44.82 -12.74 -0.90
C LYS A 14 -44.03 -11.62 -1.59
N LEU A 15 -44.72 -10.60 -2.15
CA LEU A 15 -44.05 -9.46 -2.78
C LEU A 15 -43.42 -8.53 -1.74
N ILE A 16 -44.07 -8.38 -0.57
CA ILE A 16 -43.54 -7.59 0.56
C ILE A 16 -42.28 -8.23 1.15
N PHE A 17 -42.23 -9.57 1.23
CA PHE A 17 -41.06 -10.27 1.75
C PHE A 17 -39.84 -10.20 0.80
N LEU A 18 -40.07 -10.19 -0.52
CA LEU A 18 -39.01 -10.03 -1.52
C LEU A 18 -38.46 -8.59 -1.54
N PHE A 19 -39.33 -7.59 -1.33
CA PHE A 19 -38.91 -6.18 -1.22
C PHE A 19 -38.17 -5.90 0.10
N LEU A 20 -38.53 -6.56 1.20
CA LEU A 20 -37.81 -6.52 2.49
C LEU A 20 -36.44 -7.19 2.44
N LEU A 21 -36.23 -8.17 1.56
CA LEU A 21 -34.95 -8.85 1.36
C LEU A 21 -33.96 -8.05 0.48
N LEU A 22 -34.45 -7.11 -0.33
CA LEU A 22 -33.63 -6.26 -1.20
C LEU A 22 -33.36 -4.86 -0.61
N LEU A 23 -34.17 -4.43 0.37
CA LEU A 23 -33.97 -3.17 1.10
C LEU A 23 -32.59 -2.99 1.78
N PRO A 24 -31.83 -4.02 2.20
CA PRO A 24 -30.51 -3.78 2.79
C PRO A 24 -29.43 -3.38 1.76
N SER A 25 -29.68 -3.54 0.45
CA SER A 25 -28.66 -3.33 -0.59
C SER A 25 -28.62 -1.90 -1.16
N SER A 26 -29.59 -1.05 -0.81
CA SER A 26 -29.65 0.36 -1.28
C SER A 26 -29.36 1.38 -0.18
N PHE A 27 -29.15 0.95 1.06
CA PHE A 27 -28.51 1.79 2.07
C PHE A 27 -27.01 1.60 1.89
N ALA A 28 -26.40 2.40 1.00
CA ALA A 28 -24.99 2.74 1.17
C ALA A 28 -24.81 3.11 2.64
N PHE A 29 -23.87 2.45 3.32
CA PHE A 29 -23.70 2.43 4.76
C PHE A 29 -23.77 3.83 5.36
N ASP A 30 -24.96 4.26 5.79
CA ASP A 30 -25.13 5.47 6.56
C ASP A 30 -24.73 5.12 8.00
N CYS A 31 -23.46 5.38 8.31
CA CYS A 31 -22.88 5.09 9.61
C CYS A 31 -23.59 5.81 10.75
N SER A 32 -24.41 6.85 10.47
CA SER A 32 -25.22 7.56 11.47
C SER A 32 -26.33 6.71 12.11
N ILE A 33 -26.58 5.50 11.59
CA ILE A 33 -27.50 4.53 12.22
C ILE A 33 -26.87 3.81 13.42
N PHE A 34 -25.53 3.78 13.51
CA PHE A 34 -24.83 3.17 14.63
C PHE A 34 -24.45 4.26 15.65
N ASP A 35 -24.79 4.06 16.92
CA ASP A 35 -24.38 4.96 18.00
C ASP A 35 -23.11 4.41 18.69
N GLY A 36 -22.13 5.28 18.97
CA GLY A 36 -20.97 4.99 19.83
C GLY A 36 -19.82 4.28 19.12
N VAL A 37 -19.23 3.24 19.75
CA VAL A 37 -18.00 2.57 19.26
C VAL A 37 -18.16 1.95 17.84
N LEU A 38 -19.39 1.59 17.47
CA LEU A 38 -19.69 1.06 16.13
C LEU A 38 -19.80 2.16 15.07
N GLU A 39 -20.15 3.39 15.46
CA GLU A 39 -20.11 4.56 14.58
C GLU A 39 -18.67 4.85 14.17
N GLU A 40 -17.76 4.82 15.16
CA GLU A 40 -16.32 5.04 14.96
C GLU A 40 -15.71 3.95 14.07
N SER A 41 -16.10 2.69 14.28
CA SER A 41 -15.67 1.56 13.43
C SER A 41 -16.27 1.59 12.00
N CYS A 42 -17.43 2.22 11.83
CA CYS A 42 -18.08 2.40 10.53
C CYS A 42 -17.49 3.61 9.79
N GLN A 43 -17.21 4.70 10.50
CA GLN A 43 -16.49 5.85 9.96
C GLN A 43 -15.07 5.47 9.54
N SER A 44 -14.38 4.60 10.28
CA SER A 44 -13.08 4.05 9.85
C SER A 44 -13.15 3.12 8.63
N LEU A 45 -14.34 2.62 8.26
CA LEU A 45 -14.57 1.90 7.01
C LEU A 45 -14.94 2.83 5.85
N ASN A 46 -15.46 4.03 6.15
CA ASN A 46 -15.72 5.10 5.18
C ASN A 46 -14.48 5.94 4.87
N GLU A 47 -13.50 5.96 5.78
CA GLU A 47 -12.12 6.26 5.45
C GLU A 47 -11.59 5.09 4.62
N VAL A 48 -11.99 5.07 3.34
CA VAL A 48 -11.38 4.20 2.34
C VAL A 48 -9.88 4.40 2.46
N ASP A 49 -9.16 3.35 2.89
CA ASP A 49 -7.71 3.40 2.96
C ASP A 49 -7.20 3.58 1.53
N GLU A 50 -6.93 4.84 1.19
CA GLU A 50 -6.45 5.25 -0.13
C GLU A 50 -5.18 4.50 -0.52
N ASN A 51 -4.38 4.07 0.47
CA ASN A 51 -3.22 3.23 0.23
C ASN A 51 -3.62 1.83 -0.26
N LEU A 52 -4.75 1.28 0.20
CA LEU A 52 -5.26 0.02 -0.33
C LEU A 52 -5.65 0.15 -1.81
N ILE A 53 -6.28 1.26 -2.20
CA ILE A 53 -6.60 1.53 -3.61
C ILE A 53 -5.32 1.71 -4.42
N ALA A 54 -4.38 2.50 -3.94
CA ALA A 54 -3.09 2.70 -4.60
C ALA A 54 -2.35 1.36 -4.79
N ASN A 55 -2.38 0.47 -3.80
CA ASN A 55 -1.81 -0.88 -3.87
C ASN A 55 -2.61 -1.88 -4.74
N LEU A 56 -3.90 -1.64 -4.97
CA LEU A 56 -4.68 -2.40 -5.94
C LEU A 56 -4.36 -1.98 -7.38
N ILE A 57 -4.01 -0.70 -7.56
CA ILE A 57 -3.58 -0.14 -8.85
C ILE A 57 -2.13 -0.52 -9.16
N TYR A 58 -1.23 -0.40 -8.18
CA TYR A 58 0.17 -0.75 -8.28
C TYR A 58 0.40 -2.22 -7.87
N THR A 59 0.52 -3.11 -8.84
CA THR A 59 0.57 -4.57 -8.58
C THR A 59 1.97 -5.14 -8.40
N ASN A 60 3.04 -4.42 -8.77
CA ASN A 60 4.41 -4.95 -8.76
C ASN A 60 5.08 -4.75 -7.39
N THR A 61 4.83 -5.68 -6.47
CA THR A 61 5.38 -5.59 -5.11
C THR A 61 6.84 -6.00 -5.00
N THR A 62 7.36 -6.71 -6.00
CA THR A 62 8.74 -7.23 -5.98
C THR A 62 9.72 -6.26 -6.60
N ASN A 63 9.40 -5.63 -7.73
CA ASN A 63 10.33 -4.72 -8.41
C ASN A 63 9.69 -3.33 -8.54
N PRO A 64 10.48 -2.25 -8.47
CA PRO A 64 9.96 -0.90 -8.65
C PRO A 64 9.58 -0.68 -10.13
N ASP A 65 8.32 -0.37 -10.41
CA ASP A 65 7.85 -0.04 -11.76
C ASP A 65 7.71 1.49 -11.90
N HIS A 66 8.84 2.15 -12.13
CA HIS A 66 8.89 3.61 -12.25
C HIS A 66 8.18 4.12 -13.50
N ASP A 67 8.18 3.35 -14.60
CA ASP A 67 7.51 3.70 -15.84
C ASP A 67 6.00 3.78 -15.64
N PHE A 68 5.41 2.82 -14.92
CA PHE A 68 4.00 2.86 -14.54
C PHE A 68 3.64 4.13 -13.73
N ILE A 69 4.46 4.47 -12.73
CA ILE A 69 4.25 5.64 -11.88
C ILE A 69 4.38 6.94 -12.69
N TYR A 70 5.32 6.98 -13.64
CA TYR A 70 5.48 8.09 -14.58
C TYR A 70 4.25 8.26 -15.47
N GLU A 71 3.84 7.20 -16.18
CA GLU A 71 2.70 7.22 -17.10
C GLU A 71 1.39 7.59 -16.39
N TYR A 72 1.17 7.07 -15.19
CA TYR A 72 -0.01 7.40 -14.38
C TYR A 72 -0.02 8.88 -13.98
N ASN A 73 1.10 9.42 -13.51
CA ASN A 73 1.15 10.82 -13.05
C ASN A 73 1.15 11.83 -14.22
N ALA A 74 1.70 11.47 -15.38
CA ALA A 74 1.81 12.35 -16.54
C ALA A 74 0.45 12.80 -17.10
N ILE A 75 -0.61 12.00 -16.91
CA ILE A 75 -1.96 12.32 -17.42
C ILE A 75 -2.80 13.19 -16.47
N ILE A 76 -2.34 13.42 -15.24
CA ILE A 76 -3.07 14.20 -14.24
C ILE A 76 -2.91 15.68 -14.57
N ASP A 77 -4.02 16.39 -14.72
CA ASP A 77 -4.07 17.84 -14.91
C ASP A 77 -4.50 18.52 -13.61
N VAL A 78 -3.84 19.63 -13.26
CA VAL A 78 -3.98 20.30 -11.96
C VAL A 78 -4.41 21.73 -12.18
N GLU A 79 -5.70 21.99 -12.04
CA GLU A 79 -6.33 23.30 -12.27
C GLU A 79 -6.55 24.10 -10.97
N GLU A 80 -6.65 23.43 -9.82
CA GLU A 80 -6.95 24.03 -8.52
C GLU A 80 -5.83 23.68 -7.51
N PRO A 81 -5.64 24.49 -6.45
CA PRO A 81 -4.64 24.19 -5.43
C PRO A 81 -4.92 22.84 -4.75
N PRO A 82 -3.91 21.96 -4.62
CA PRO A 82 -4.05 20.75 -3.82
C PRO A 82 -4.41 21.03 -2.36
N GLU A 83 -5.03 20.06 -1.70
CA GLU A 83 -5.48 20.13 -0.32
C GLU A 83 -4.33 20.51 0.62
N GLY A 84 -4.59 21.46 1.52
CA GLY A 84 -3.61 21.97 2.48
C GLY A 84 -2.80 23.17 1.98
N ILE A 85 -2.89 23.52 0.69
CA ILE A 85 -2.26 24.73 0.15
C ILE A 85 -3.16 25.94 0.42
N ILE A 86 -2.59 26.97 1.05
CA ILE A 86 -3.27 28.23 1.34
C ILE A 86 -2.87 29.25 0.26
N PRO A 87 -3.80 29.67 -0.62
CA PRO A 87 -3.48 30.64 -1.65
C PRO A 87 -3.04 31.98 -1.06
N THR A 88 -2.00 32.55 -1.65
CA THR A 88 -1.48 33.88 -1.32
C THR A 88 -2.25 34.93 -2.10
N ASN A 89 -2.72 35.95 -1.40
CA ASN A 89 -3.47 37.06 -1.98
C ASN A 89 -2.70 38.38 -1.75
N ALA A 90 -2.54 39.14 -2.83
CA ALA A 90 -2.00 40.49 -2.85
C ALA A 90 -3.12 41.48 -3.28
N GLU A 91 -2.80 42.72 -3.63
CA GLU A 91 -3.81 43.74 -4.02
C GLU A 91 -4.50 43.37 -5.35
N TYR A 92 -3.71 43.06 -6.39
CA TYR A 92 -4.16 42.73 -7.74
C TYR A 92 -3.96 41.25 -8.09
N ILE A 93 -2.95 40.59 -7.51
CA ILE A 93 -2.75 39.15 -7.67
C ILE A 93 -3.56 38.40 -6.60
N LYS A 94 -4.50 37.54 -7.03
CA LYS A 94 -5.39 36.75 -6.18
C LYS A 94 -5.15 35.27 -6.37
N ASP A 95 -5.48 34.51 -5.33
CA ASP A 95 -5.50 33.05 -5.33
C ASP A 95 -4.21 32.43 -5.87
N ALA A 96 -3.06 33.07 -5.64
CA ALA A 96 -1.78 32.59 -6.12
C ALA A 96 -1.33 31.39 -5.28
N TRP A 97 -1.04 30.26 -5.91
CA TRP A 97 -0.53 29.09 -5.23
C TRP A 97 0.58 28.41 -6.03
N LEU A 98 1.43 27.66 -5.34
CA LEU A 98 2.52 26.86 -5.92
C LEU A 98 2.56 25.53 -5.17
N LYS A 99 2.75 24.42 -5.90
CA LYS A 99 2.97 23.11 -5.31
C LYS A 99 4.01 22.29 -6.07
N PHE A 100 4.99 21.74 -5.35
CA PHE A 100 5.78 20.60 -5.79
C PHE A 100 4.89 19.35 -5.84
N LEU A 101 4.65 18.81 -7.03
CA LEU A 101 3.71 17.70 -7.22
C LEU A 101 4.42 16.35 -7.15
N SER A 102 5.46 16.14 -7.95
CA SER A 102 6.14 14.85 -8.03
C SER A 102 7.60 14.96 -8.47
N ILE A 103 8.38 13.95 -8.12
CA ILE A 103 9.75 13.73 -8.59
C ILE A 103 9.89 12.29 -9.06
N GLN A 104 10.40 12.09 -10.28
CA GLN A 104 10.39 10.79 -10.94
C GLN A 104 11.70 10.55 -11.70
N PRO A 105 12.26 9.33 -11.67
CA PRO A 105 11.90 8.23 -10.77
C PRO A 105 12.27 8.53 -9.30
N SER A 106 11.47 8.07 -8.35
CA SER A 106 11.77 8.20 -6.92
C SER A 106 11.14 7.08 -6.09
N VAL A 107 11.71 6.80 -4.91
CA VAL A 107 11.18 5.83 -3.95
C VAL A 107 11.16 6.46 -2.56
N ARG A 108 10.02 6.44 -1.87
CA ARG A 108 9.94 6.80 -0.46
C ARG A 108 10.37 5.62 0.40
N PHE A 109 11.49 5.74 1.10
CA PHE A 109 12.03 4.69 1.98
C PHE A 109 12.45 5.29 3.33
N GLU A 110 11.93 4.73 4.42
CA GLU A 110 12.19 5.19 5.80
C GLU A 110 11.93 6.69 6.01
N GLY A 111 10.94 7.24 5.30
CA GLY A 111 10.55 8.65 5.37
C GLY A 111 11.31 9.59 4.43
N ASN A 112 12.40 9.12 3.81
CA ASN A 112 13.18 9.90 2.84
C ASN A 112 12.72 9.63 1.41
N ILE A 113 12.84 10.64 0.53
CA ILE A 113 12.67 10.47 -0.92
C ILE A 113 14.04 10.14 -1.51
N ILE A 114 14.21 8.90 -1.95
CA ILE A 114 15.44 8.45 -2.60
C ILE A 114 15.27 8.65 -4.11
N VAL A 115 16.32 9.14 -4.77
CA VAL A 115 16.35 9.44 -6.21
C VAL A 115 17.66 8.96 -6.87
N PRO A 116 17.67 8.62 -8.16
CA PRO A 116 18.90 8.42 -8.91
C PRO A 116 19.52 9.77 -9.32
N GLU A 117 20.58 9.73 -10.12
CA GLU A 117 21.28 10.93 -10.59
C GLU A 117 20.41 11.82 -11.49
N ASN A 118 19.61 11.26 -12.39
CA ASN A 118 18.76 12.03 -13.30
C ASN A 118 17.29 11.86 -12.88
N VAL A 119 16.61 12.97 -12.63
CA VAL A 119 15.20 12.99 -12.25
C VAL A 119 14.45 14.12 -12.94
N GLU A 120 13.18 13.90 -13.16
CA GLU A 120 12.21 14.89 -13.62
C GLU A 120 11.41 15.39 -12.41
N VAL A 121 11.36 16.71 -12.25
CA VAL A 121 10.57 17.38 -11.23
C VAL A 121 9.37 18.03 -11.90
N ARG A 122 8.19 17.77 -11.32
CA ARG A 122 6.94 18.39 -11.73
C ARG A 122 6.42 19.29 -10.62
N SER A 123 6.18 20.55 -10.96
CA SER A 123 5.56 21.54 -10.10
C SER A 123 4.48 22.30 -10.85
N GLU A 124 3.48 22.76 -10.11
CA GLU A 124 2.36 23.48 -10.67
C GLU A 124 2.08 24.75 -9.87
N TYR A 125 1.63 25.79 -10.56
CA TYR A 125 1.21 27.04 -9.94
C TYR A 125 0.12 27.70 -10.79
N ASP A 126 -0.77 28.41 -10.12
CA ASP A 126 -1.78 29.22 -10.78
C ASP A 126 -2.06 30.48 -9.95
N TYR A 127 -2.68 31.47 -10.58
CA TYR A 127 -3.05 32.75 -9.99
C TYR A 127 -4.09 33.46 -10.86
N ASN A 128 -4.78 34.43 -10.26
CA ASN A 128 -5.74 35.27 -10.95
C ASN A 128 -5.36 36.74 -10.79
N ILE A 129 -5.45 37.54 -11.85
CA ILE A 129 -5.26 38.99 -11.76
C ILE A 129 -6.64 39.66 -11.69
N GLN A 130 -6.91 40.32 -10.56
CA GLN A 130 -8.12 41.09 -10.33
C GLN A 130 -7.84 42.59 -10.54
N ILE A 131 -8.26 43.11 -11.69
CA ILE A 131 -8.21 44.55 -11.99
C ILE A 131 -9.39 45.24 -11.30
N PRO A 132 -9.20 46.41 -10.65
CA PRO A 132 -10.31 47.19 -10.11
C PRO A 132 -11.30 47.60 -11.20
N SER A 133 -12.56 47.81 -10.81
CA SER A 133 -13.53 48.42 -11.73
C SER A 133 -13.17 49.88 -12.00
N ASP A 134 -13.36 50.33 -13.24
CA ASP A 134 -13.25 51.73 -13.62
C ASP A 134 -14.08 52.63 -12.70
N PHE A 135 -13.54 53.82 -12.41
CA PHE A 135 -14.20 54.84 -11.64
C PHE A 135 -14.73 55.94 -12.56
N HIS A 136 -15.96 56.41 -12.32
CA HIS A 136 -16.53 57.57 -12.98
C HIS A 136 -17.29 58.46 -11.98
N SER A 137 -17.14 59.77 -12.10
CA SER A 137 -17.81 60.77 -11.27
C SER A 137 -18.63 61.73 -12.12
N ASP A 138 -19.96 61.67 -11.99
CA ASP A 138 -20.89 62.57 -12.69
C ASP A 138 -20.95 63.99 -12.09
N ASN A 139 -20.19 64.27 -11.02
CA ASN A 139 -20.21 65.54 -10.31
C ASN A 139 -18.99 66.38 -10.70
N PRO A 140 -19.11 67.32 -11.66
CA PRO A 140 -17.97 68.09 -12.13
C PRO A 140 -17.50 69.09 -11.08
N ILE A 141 -16.28 68.87 -10.58
CA ILE A 141 -15.56 69.81 -9.73
C ILE A 141 -14.18 69.99 -10.34
N ASP A 142 -13.87 71.24 -10.70
CA ASP A 142 -12.61 71.61 -11.35
C ASP A 142 -11.40 71.04 -10.62
N GLY A 143 -10.54 70.33 -11.36
CA GLY A 143 -9.34 69.66 -10.85
C GLY A 143 -9.58 68.37 -10.05
N GLN A 144 -10.82 67.91 -9.88
CA GLN A 144 -11.10 66.59 -9.29
C GLN A 144 -11.11 65.48 -10.34
N ILE A 145 -10.81 64.26 -9.91
CA ILE A 145 -10.84 63.07 -10.76
C ILE A 145 -12.28 62.86 -11.25
N CYS A 146 -12.43 62.86 -12.56
CA CYS A 146 -13.69 62.56 -13.23
C CYS A 146 -13.77 61.08 -13.63
N GLN A 147 -12.64 60.48 -13.99
CA GLN A 147 -12.57 59.10 -14.45
C GLN A 147 -11.22 58.48 -14.11
N ILE A 148 -11.24 57.20 -13.72
CA ILE A 148 -10.04 56.35 -13.69
C ILE A 148 -10.37 55.11 -14.50
N LEU A 149 -9.60 54.85 -15.56
CA LEU A 149 -9.67 53.61 -16.33
C LEU A 149 -8.53 52.71 -15.89
N TYR A 150 -8.83 51.48 -15.50
CA TYR A 150 -7.83 50.50 -15.09
C TYR A 150 -7.59 49.48 -16.20
N ASP A 151 -6.32 49.34 -16.60
CA ASP A 151 -5.88 48.36 -17.59
C ASP A 151 -4.71 47.54 -17.04
N LEU A 152 -4.61 46.28 -17.45
CA LEU A 152 -3.42 45.46 -17.22
C LEU A 152 -2.33 45.88 -18.22
N GLU A 153 -1.26 46.50 -17.73
CA GLU A 153 -0.14 46.95 -18.57
C GLU A 153 0.80 45.79 -18.90
N SER A 154 1.16 44.99 -17.89
CA SER A 154 2.05 43.86 -18.06
C SER A 154 1.78 42.77 -17.03
N GLU A 155 1.98 41.53 -17.46
CA GLU A 155 1.93 40.32 -16.65
C GLU A 155 3.11 39.44 -17.05
N SER A 156 3.85 38.95 -16.05
CA SER A 156 4.87 37.94 -16.25
C SER A 156 4.91 36.99 -15.07
N SER A 157 5.12 35.72 -15.37
CA SER A 157 5.31 34.68 -14.38
C SER A 157 6.53 33.86 -14.74
N ASN A 158 7.29 33.48 -13.72
CA ASN A 158 8.49 32.67 -13.86
C ASN A 158 8.50 31.59 -12.77
N LEU A 159 8.72 30.34 -13.16
CA LEU A 159 8.87 29.22 -12.26
C LEU A 159 10.31 28.73 -12.34
N GLU A 160 11.04 28.89 -11.25
CA GLU A 160 12.43 28.50 -11.08
C GLU A 160 12.52 27.18 -10.32
N VAL A 161 13.37 26.25 -10.79
CA VAL A 161 13.72 25.03 -10.04
C VAL A 161 15.18 25.15 -9.63
N LEU A 162 15.41 25.14 -8.32
CA LEU A 162 16.70 25.29 -7.68
C LEU A 162 17.09 23.98 -6.97
N VAL A 163 18.37 23.61 -7.06
CA VAL A 163 18.97 22.53 -6.27
C VAL A 163 20.04 23.16 -5.40
N ASP A 164 19.88 23.07 -4.07
CA ASP A 164 20.77 23.71 -3.09
C ASP A 164 21.02 25.21 -3.42
N ASP A 165 19.94 25.97 -3.59
CA ASP A 165 19.92 27.40 -3.98
C ASP A 165 20.52 27.73 -5.37
N THR A 166 20.90 26.73 -6.17
CA THR A 166 21.42 26.94 -7.53
C THR A 166 20.32 26.73 -8.55
N LEU A 167 20.02 27.75 -9.36
CA LEU A 167 19.06 27.63 -10.46
C LEU A 167 19.55 26.60 -11.49
N ILE A 168 18.78 25.52 -11.67
CA ILE A 168 19.07 24.46 -12.64
C ILE A 168 18.25 24.67 -13.90
N ASP A 169 16.95 24.91 -13.75
CA ASP A 169 16.01 24.99 -14.88
C ASP A 169 14.81 25.90 -14.57
N GLN A 170 14.01 26.19 -15.59
CA GLN A 170 12.78 26.97 -15.51
C GLN A 170 11.62 26.24 -16.21
N GLY A 171 10.48 26.13 -15.53
CA GLY A 171 9.30 25.47 -16.08
C GLY A 171 8.55 24.61 -15.07
N LYS A 172 7.38 24.12 -15.49
CA LYS A 172 6.52 23.21 -14.71
C LYS A 172 7.07 21.78 -14.68
N LEU A 173 7.84 21.41 -15.70
CA LEU A 173 8.47 20.10 -15.86
C LEU A 173 9.94 20.32 -16.19
N CYS A 174 10.84 19.83 -15.34
CA CYS A 174 12.28 20.09 -15.45
C CYS A 174 13.07 18.82 -15.20
N GLU A 175 14.06 18.54 -16.06
CA GLU A 175 15.04 17.47 -15.84
C GLU A 175 16.23 18.04 -15.05
N ILE A 176 16.55 17.41 -13.91
CA ILE A 176 17.63 17.84 -13.02
C ILE A 176 18.61 16.71 -12.73
N ILE A 177 19.87 17.09 -12.46
CA ILE A 177 20.95 16.17 -12.09
C ILE A 177 21.26 16.33 -10.60
N ILE A 178 21.05 15.26 -9.83
CA ILE A 178 21.31 15.18 -8.39
C ILE A 178 22.67 14.56 -8.14
N VAL A 179 23.63 15.39 -7.71
CA VAL A 179 25.03 14.97 -7.51
C VAL A 179 25.28 14.43 -6.10
N GLN A 180 24.49 14.85 -5.11
CA GLN A 180 24.56 14.45 -3.71
C GLN A 180 23.17 14.60 -3.07
N ASN A 181 23.03 14.30 -1.78
CA ASN A 181 21.82 14.66 -1.04
C ASN A 181 21.60 16.18 -1.10
N SER A 182 20.40 16.60 -1.49
CA SER A 182 20.11 17.99 -1.81
C SER A 182 18.67 18.35 -1.44
N THR A 183 18.39 19.64 -1.34
CA THR A 183 17.03 20.17 -1.25
C THR A 183 16.63 20.75 -2.60
N ILE A 184 15.54 20.25 -3.16
CA ILE A 184 14.97 20.76 -4.41
C ILE A 184 13.93 21.81 -4.02
N THR A 185 14.13 23.03 -4.49
CA THR A 185 13.23 24.16 -4.24
C THR A 185 12.61 24.61 -5.55
N THR A 186 11.29 24.72 -5.58
CA THR A 186 10.58 25.39 -6.66
C THR A 186 10.12 26.76 -6.18
N LYS A 187 10.30 27.76 -7.04
CA LYS A 187 10.01 29.16 -6.73
C LYS A 187 9.26 29.80 -7.88
N ALA A 188 8.02 30.19 -7.64
CA ALA A 188 7.21 30.95 -8.59
C ALA A 188 7.30 32.44 -8.24
N THR A 189 7.61 33.27 -9.23
CA THR A 189 7.58 34.73 -9.14
C THR A 189 6.56 35.26 -10.14
N ILE A 190 5.50 35.87 -9.64
CA ILE A 190 4.45 36.50 -10.44
C ILE A 190 4.61 38.00 -10.30
N GLU A 191 4.74 38.69 -11.43
CA GLU A 191 4.86 40.15 -11.51
C GLU A 191 3.74 40.68 -12.39
N THR A 192 3.00 41.66 -11.87
CA THR A 192 1.96 42.38 -12.62
C THR A 192 2.15 43.87 -12.48
N THR A 193 1.68 44.64 -13.45
CA THR A 193 1.59 46.10 -13.35
C THR A 193 0.22 46.54 -13.86
N ILE A 194 -0.56 47.16 -12.98
CA ILE A 194 -1.83 47.79 -13.35
C ILE A 194 -1.57 49.24 -13.70
N LYS A 195 -2.08 49.67 -14.85
CA LYS A 195 -2.07 51.07 -15.28
C LYS A 195 -3.43 51.68 -14.94
N ALA A 196 -3.40 52.82 -14.25
CA ALA A 196 -4.56 53.68 -14.07
C ALA A 196 -4.43 54.93 -14.93
N GLU A 197 -5.31 55.09 -15.90
CA GLU A 197 -5.44 56.29 -16.70
C GLU A 197 -6.36 57.29 -15.99
N ILE A 198 -5.78 58.36 -15.44
CA ILE A 198 -6.50 59.33 -14.61
C ILE A 198 -6.88 60.53 -15.46
N SER A 199 -8.19 60.80 -15.50
CA SER A 199 -8.76 62.00 -16.10
C SER A 199 -9.35 62.90 -15.03
N VAL A 200 -9.22 64.21 -15.19
CA VAL A 200 -9.72 65.21 -14.25
C VAL A 200 -10.68 66.16 -14.95
N TRP A 201 -11.66 66.66 -14.20
CA TRP A 201 -12.56 67.69 -14.69
C TRP A 201 -11.78 68.99 -14.95
N ASP A 202 -11.75 69.46 -16.20
CA ASP A 202 -11.26 70.78 -16.58
C ASP A 202 -12.43 71.75 -16.75
N LYS A 203 -12.40 72.84 -15.99
CA LYS A 203 -13.41 73.88 -16.08
C LYS A 203 -13.00 74.93 -17.10
N TYR A 204 -13.72 74.97 -18.22
CA TYR A 204 -13.50 75.96 -19.27
C TYR A 204 -14.71 76.88 -19.47
N CYS A 205 -14.45 78.03 -20.08
CA CYS A 205 -15.51 78.99 -20.41
C CYS A 205 -16.20 78.62 -21.72
N CYS A 206 -17.46 78.20 -21.66
CA CYS A 206 -18.24 77.86 -22.85
C CYS A 206 -19.17 78.98 -23.31
N ASP A 207 -19.56 79.90 -22.42
CA ASP A 207 -20.38 81.06 -22.76
C ASP A 207 -19.62 82.36 -22.47
N TRP A 208 -19.46 83.18 -23.52
CA TRP A 208 -18.73 84.45 -23.48
C TRP A 208 -19.67 85.62 -23.73
N ASP A 209 -19.50 86.70 -22.96
CA ASP A 209 -20.14 88.00 -23.16
C ASP A 209 -19.09 89.14 -23.18
N GLU A 210 -19.50 90.38 -23.44
CA GLU A 210 -18.61 91.55 -23.52
C GLU A 210 -17.81 91.80 -22.23
N ASP A 211 -18.34 91.36 -21.07
CA ASP A 211 -17.71 91.50 -19.75
C ASP A 211 -16.86 90.27 -19.31
N GLY A 212 -16.74 89.24 -20.17
CA GLY A 212 -15.95 88.04 -19.90
C GLY A 212 -16.77 86.74 -19.88
N CYS A 213 -16.32 85.76 -19.10
CA CYS A 213 -16.96 84.45 -19.04
C CYS A 213 -18.25 84.49 -18.21
N THR A 214 -19.38 84.11 -18.80
CA THR A 214 -20.70 84.08 -18.13
C THR A 214 -21.18 82.68 -17.77
N GLY A 215 -20.65 81.65 -18.43
CA GLY A 215 -21.01 80.25 -18.21
C GLY A 215 -19.79 79.35 -18.29
N TYR A 216 -19.72 78.41 -17.35
CA TYR A 216 -18.66 77.41 -17.29
C TYR A 216 -19.21 76.05 -17.68
N CYS A 217 -18.46 75.35 -18.51
CA CYS A 217 -18.66 73.94 -18.82
C CYS A 217 -17.49 73.15 -18.27
N TYR A 218 -17.66 71.83 -18.22
CA TYR A 218 -16.65 70.91 -17.72
C TYR A 218 -16.39 69.86 -18.78
N ASP A 219 -15.12 69.56 -19.01
CA ASP A 219 -14.69 68.40 -19.81
C ASP A 219 -13.90 67.44 -18.93
N CYS A 220 -14.01 66.15 -19.19
CA CYS A 220 -13.26 65.13 -18.47
C CYS A 220 -12.00 64.83 -19.28
N ASP A 221 -10.93 65.58 -19.01
CA ASP A 221 -9.72 65.53 -19.79
C ASP A 221 -8.67 64.60 -19.17
N TYR A 222 -7.97 63.88 -20.03
CA TYR A 222 -6.82 63.06 -19.65
C TYR A 222 -5.77 63.91 -18.91
N SER A 223 -5.33 63.43 -17.74
CA SER A 223 -4.30 64.08 -16.94
C SER A 223 -2.96 63.35 -17.05
N HIS A 224 -2.90 62.10 -16.60
CA HIS A 224 -1.67 61.30 -16.54
C HIS A 224 -1.99 59.82 -16.29
N ASN A 225 -0.96 58.97 -16.36
CA ASN A 225 -1.04 57.57 -15.97
C ASN A 225 -0.34 57.35 -14.62
N GLU A 226 -0.93 56.52 -13.78
CA GLU A 226 -0.26 55.90 -12.63
C GLU A 226 -0.03 54.41 -12.91
N TYR A 227 1.03 53.85 -12.35
CA TYR A 227 1.38 52.43 -12.50
C TYR A 227 1.56 51.81 -11.11
N TYR A 228 0.89 50.68 -10.89
CA TYR A 228 0.94 49.93 -9.64
C TYR A 228 1.58 48.57 -9.91
N PRO A 229 2.93 48.46 -9.78
CA PRO A 229 3.60 47.18 -9.89
C PRO A 229 3.37 46.36 -8.63
N GLU A 230 3.19 45.06 -8.81
CA GLU A 230 3.02 44.10 -7.73
C GLU A 230 3.78 42.81 -8.04
N THR A 231 4.38 42.22 -7.00
CA THR A 231 5.14 40.97 -7.10
C THR A 231 4.74 40.02 -6.00
N VAL A 232 4.40 38.78 -6.36
CA VAL A 232 4.17 37.67 -5.42
C VAL A 232 5.22 36.60 -5.67
N ILE A 233 5.88 36.16 -4.59
CA ILE A 233 6.87 35.09 -4.62
C ILE A 233 6.36 33.95 -3.75
N MET A 234 6.30 32.75 -4.32
CA MET A 234 5.89 31.51 -3.64
C MET A 234 7.03 30.51 -3.73
N VAL A 235 7.23 29.73 -2.67
CA VAL A 235 8.32 28.75 -2.58
C VAL A 235 7.79 27.46 -1.99
N ASP A 236 8.14 26.33 -2.59
CA ASP A 236 7.92 24.98 -2.05
C ASP A 236 9.20 24.15 -2.21
N SER A 237 9.49 23.26 -1.27
CA SER A 237 10.77 22.53 -1.24
C SER A 237 10.61 21.12 -0.70
N GLU A 238 11.38 20.19 -1.26
CA GLU A 238 11.46 18.79 -0.82
C GLU A 238 12.93 18.35 -0.68
N ASP A 239 13.22 17.62 0.39
CA ASP A 239 14.55 17.05 0.65
C ASP A 239 14.68 15.68 -0.03
N VAL A 240 15.78 15.47 -0.76
CA VAL A 240 16.04 14.21 -1.47
C VAL A 240 17.39 13.60 -1.11
N VAL A 241 17.43 12.27 -1.09
CA VAL A 241 18.62 11.46 -0.84
C VAL A 241 19.06 10.80 -2.14
N LYS A 242 20.30 11.05 -2.56
CA LYS A 242 20.84 10.43 -3.77
C LYS A 242 21.13 8.95 -3.51
N ASN A 243 20.71 8.08 -4.44
CA ASN A 243 21.14 6.69 -4.44
C ASN A 243 22.59 6.59 -4.97
N GLU A 244 23.56 6.44 -4.07
CA GLU A 244 24.99 6.36 -4.41
C GLU A 244 25.56 4.94 -4.40
N HIS A 245 24.70 3.92 -4.31
CA HIS A 245 25.15 2.56 -4.10
C HIS A 245 25.58 1.87 -5.40
N GLU A 246 26.81 1.36 -5.42
CA GLU A 246 27.21 0.36 -6.41
C GLU A 246 26.58 -0.99 -6.05
N ILE A 247 25.94 -1.61 -7.03
CA ILE A 247 25.35 -2.93 -6.87
C ILE A 247 26.45 -3.99 -6.92
N ILE A 248 26.49 -4.84 -5.90
CA ILE A 248 27.34 -6.03 -5.88
C ILE A 248 26.42 -7.24 -5.79
N ALA A 249 26.40 -8.06 -6.84
CA ALA A 249 25.57 -9.26 -6.94
C ALA A 249 26.38 -10.41 -7.56
N GLU A 250 27.27 -11.01 -6.77
CA GLU A 250 28.18 -12.06 -7.24
C GLU A 250 27.80 -13.43 -6.68
N PHE A 251 27.94 -14.48 -7.48
CA PHE A 251 27.87 -15.87 -7.02
C PHE A 251 29.10 -16.64 -7.50
N ASP A 252 29.97 -16.95 -6.55
CA ASP A 252 31.21 -17.68 -6.79
C ASP A 252 30.96 -19.18 -6.55
N LEU A 253 31.13 -20.02 -7.58
CA LEU A 253 31.17 -21.47 -7.39
C LEU A 253 32.47 -21.86 -6.68
N ILE A 254 32.39 -22.39 -5.47
CA ILE A 254 33.58 -22.73 -4.67
C ILE A 254 34.08 -24.12 -5.03
N SER A 255 33.21 -25.12 -4.91
CA SER A 255 33.58 -26.52 -5.16
C SER A 255 32.40 -27.34 -5.64
N GLN A 256 32.70 -28.44 -6.33
CA GLN A 256 31.71 -29.42 -6.77
C GLN A 256 32.11 -30.81 -6.25
N TYR A 257 31.17 -31.49 -5.60
CA TYR A 257 31.37 -32.83 -5.10
C TYR A 257 30.21 -33.72 -5.56
N PHE A 258 30.49 -34.66 -6.47
CA PHE A 258 29.48 -35.41 -7.22
C PHE A 258 28.49 -34.46 -7.92
N ASP A 259 27.19 -34.70 -7.74
CA ASP A 259 26.09 -33.90 -8.25
C ASP A 259 25.68 -32.83 -7.22
N THR A 260 26.63 -32.21 -6.54
CA THR A 260 26.35 -31.09 -5.62
C THR A 260 27.41 -30.02 -5.77
N THR A 261 26.97 -28.86 -6.22
CA THR A 261 27.78 -27.65 -6.32
C THR A 261 27.56 -26.79 -5.10
N LYS A 262 28.66 -26.36 -4.50
CA LYS A 262 28.71 -25.40 -3.39
C LYS A 262 29.14 -24.07 -3.96
N GLY A 263 28.31 -23.04 -3.81
CA GLY A 263 28.64 -21.67 -4.19
C GLY A 263 28.39 -20.70 -3.04
N LYS A 264 29.07 -19.56 -3.07
CA LYS A 264 28.89 -18.47 -2.11
C LYS A 264 28.44 -17.23 -2.85
N PHE A 265 27.32 -16.66 -2.42
CA PHE A 265 26.89 -15.36 -2.96
C PHE A 265 27.45 -14.22 -2.11
N ARG A 266 27.65 -13.07 -2.75
CA ARG A 266 27.92 -11.79 -2.10
C ARG A 266 26.90 -10.81 -2.62
N LYS A 267 26.16 -10.20 -1.69
CA LYS A 267 25.22 -9.13 -2.01
C LYS A 267 25.57 -7.87 -1.21
N ASP A 268 25.47 -6.72 -1.85
CA ASP A 268 25.49 -5.43 -1.19
C ASP A 268 24.51 -4.48 -1.88
N ASN A 269 23.79 -3.69 -1.09
CA ASN A 269 22.80 -2.69 -1.54
C ASN A 269 21.72 -3.19 -2.52
N LEU A 270 21.31 -4.46 -2.40
CA LEU A 270 20.21 -5.03 -3.18
C LEU A 270 18.89 -4.94 -2.42
N THR A 271 17.81 -4.68 -3.14
CA THR A 271 16.43 -4.79 -2.64
C THR A 271 15.89 -6.20 -2.86
N ASN A 272 16.24 -6.81 -3.99
CA ASN A 272 15.91 -8.19 -4.31
C ASN A 272 17.08 -8.91 -4.97
N LEU A 273 17.21 -10.18 -4.65
CA LEU A 273 18.15 -11.10 -5.26
C LEU A 273 17.45 -12.44 -5.52
N ILE A 274 17.54 -12.94 -6.76
CA ILE A 274 17.05 -14.25 -7.15
C ILE A 274 18.19 -14.99 -7.86
N VAL A 275 18.70 -16.04 -7.23
CA VAL A 275 19.66 -16.96 -7.84
C VAL A 275 18.89 -18.18 -8.36
N THR A 276 18.88 -18.36 -9.67
CA THR A 276 18.12 -19.40 -10.37
C THR A 276 19.07 -20.46 -10.94
N PHE A 277 18.69 -21.72 -10.76
CA PHE A 277 19.33 -22.92 -11.30
C PHE A 277 18.30 -23.74 -12.10
N PRO A 278 18.67 -24.80 -12.85
CA PRO A 278 17.73 -25.58 -13.66
C PRO A 278 16.48 -26.08 -12.91
N GLU A 279 16.65 -26.52 -11.67
CA GLU A 279 15.59 -27.14 -10.86
C GLU A 279 15.47 -26.55 -9.45
N ALA A 280 16.21 -25.48 -9.16
CA ALA A 280 16.33 -24.89 -7.83
C ALA A 280 16.41 -23.36 -7.90
N TYR A 281 16.00 -22.68 -6.84
CA TYR A 281 16.19 -21.23 -6.72
C TYR A 281 16.37 -20.78 -5.27
N TYR A 282 17.05 -19.65 -5.11
CA TYR A 282 17.16 -18.89 -3.87
C TYR A 282 16.64 -17.48 -4.15
N LYS A 283 15.70 -17.00 -3.33
CA LYS A 283 15.16 -15.64 -3.40
C LYS A 283 15.35 -14.96 -2.05
N ASP A 284 15.90 -13.76 -2.07
CA ASP A 284 16.15 -12.91 -0.92
C ASP A 284 15.54 -11.53 -1.22
N THR A 285 14.43 -11.25 -0.56
CA THR A 285 13.71 -9.98 -0.64
C THR A 285 14.08 -9.22 0.63
N ASP A 286 14.66 -8.03 0.51
CA ASP A 286 14.90 -7.15 1.67
C ASP A 286 13.84 -6.04 1.75
N VAL A 287 13.19 -5.73 0.63
CA VAL A 287 12.20 -4.66 0.48
C VAL A 287 11.02 -5.14 -0.37
N VAL A 288 9.80 -4.76 0.03
CA VAL A 288 8.59 -4.83 -0.82
C VAL A 288 8.14 -3.43 -1.19
N TYR A 289 7.59 -3.31 -2.38
CA TYR A 289 7.08 -2.06 -2.92
C TYR A 289 5.56 -1.96 -2.77
N SER A 290 5.11 -0.76 -2.43
CA SER A 290 3.72 -0.33 -2.36
C SER A 290 3.60 1.05 -3.00
N ALA A 291 2.40 1.53 -3.25
CA ALA A 291 2.18 2.90 -3.71
C ALA A 291 1.21 3.62 -2.79
N ASN A 292 1.41 4.92 -2.61
CA ASN A 292 0.49 5.80 -1.88
C ASN A 292 0.09 6.97 -2.76
N PHE A 293 -1.10 7.51 -2.50
CA PHE A 293 -1.52 8.76 -3.12
C PHE A 293 -0.97 9.98 -2.38
N SER A 294 -0.64 11.01 -3.14
CA SER A 294 -0.27 12.35 -2.66
C SER A 294 -1.08 13.43 -3.39
N ASN A 295 -1.04 14.65 -2.86
CA ASN A 295 -1.62 15.86 -3.47
C ASN A 295 -3.12 15.71 -3.82
N LYS A 296 -3.97 15.40 -2.83
CA LYS A 296 -5.42 15.41 -3.01
C LYS A 296 -5.89 16.77 -3.58
N PRO A 297 -6.91 16.83 -4.43
CA PRO A 297 -7.72 15.73 -4.95
C PRO A 297 -7.12 15.02 -6.18
N TYR A 298 -5.88 15.34 -6.55
CA TYR A 298 -5.27 14.89 -7.82
C TYR A 298 -4.61 13.50 -7.76
N TYR A 299 -4.52 12.89 -6.58
CA TYR A 299 -4.12 11.48 -6.37
C TYR A 299 -2.86 11.06 -7.15
N PHE A 300 -1.78 11.83 -7.04
CA PHE A 300 -0.48 11.47 -7.61
C PHE A 300 0.05 10.20 -6.92
N LEU A 301 0.52 9.22 -7.69
CA LEU A 301 1.13 8.02 -7.12
C LEU A 301 2.58 8.29 -6.74
N VAL A 302 2.93 7.87 -5.53
CA VAL A 302 4.30 7.88 -5.00
C VAL A 302 4.67 6.46 -4.63
N LEU A 303 5.76 5.95 -5.21
CA LEU A 303 6.27 4.63 -4.90
C LEU A 303 6.88 4.63 -3.50
N GLN A 304 6.50 3.65 -2.69
CA GLN A 304 6.99 3.46 -1.32
C GLN A 304 7.65 2.09 -1.19
N ALA A 305 8.79 2.06 -0.52
CA ALA A 305 9.50 0.85 -0.16
C ALA A 305 9.34 0.57 1.34
N MET A 306 9.07 -0.69 1.70
CA MET A 306 8.98 -1.16 3.08
C MET A 306 9.92 -2.33 3.29
N ARG A 307 10.66 -2.36 4.42
CA ARG A 307 11.52 -3.50 4.74
C ARG A 307 10.69 -4.76 4.88
N ASN A 308 11.09 -5.80 4.16
CA ASN A 308 10.53 -7.13 4.28
C ASN A 308 11.67 -8.12 4.05
N ASN A 309 12.25 -8.66 5.13
CA ASN A 309 13.38 -9.59 5.07
C ASN A 309 12.87 -11.01 4.82
N ASP A 310 12.30 -11.25 3.63
CA ASP A 310 11.73 -12.54 3.25
C ASP A 310 12.71 -13.36 2.41
N ARG A 311 12.76 -14.66 2.69
CA ARG A 311 13.73 -15.56 2.07
C ARG A 311 13.07 -16.86 1.70
N GLU A 312 13.12 -17.18 0.41
CA GLU A 312 12.55 -18.40 -0.14
C GLU A 312 13.65 -19.27 -0.75
N THR A 313 13.55 -20.57 -0.53
CA THR A 313 14.46 -21.56 -1.13
C THR A 313 13.65 -22.69 -1.72
N SER A 314 14.02 -23.17 -2.91
CA SER A 314 13.44 -24.36 -3.51
C SER A 314 14.53 -25.27 -4.04
N ASN A 315 14.47 -26.57 -3.69
CA ASN A 315 15.38 -27.64 -4.12
C ASN A 315 16.88 -27.35 -3.94
N LEU A 316 17.24 -26.53 -2.95
CA LEU A 316 18.62 -26.28 -2.54
C LEU A 316 18.72 -26.23 -1.03
N TYR A 317 19.93 -26.39 -0.52
CA TYR A 317 20.23 -26.19 0.90
C TYR A 317 21.05 -24.91 1.08
N ARG A 318 20.69 -24.11 2.08
CA ARG A 318 21.39 -22.86 2.41
C ARG A 318 22.06 -22.97 3.77
N ASN A 319 23.30 -22.48 3.84
CA ASN A 319 24.03 -22.27 5.08
C ASN A 319 24.68 -20.87 5.05
N ASN A 320 24.07 -19.90 5.73
CA ASN A 320 24.47 -18.49 5.66
C ASN A 320 24.50 -17.98 4.21
N ASP A 321 25.66 -17.54 3.72
CA ASP A 321 25.84 -17.03 2.36
C ASP A 321 26.25 -18.13 1.37
N THR A 322 26.24 -19.40 1.80
CA THR A 322 26.59 -20.56 0.98
C THR A 322 25.34 -21.30 0.54
N LEU A 323 25.25 -21.60 -0.75
CA LEU A 323 24.19 -22.41 -1.36
C LEU A 323 24.78 -23.75 -1.81
N PHE A 324 24.02 -24.82 -1.60
CA PHE A 324 24.33 -26.17 -2.05
C PHE A 324 23.20 -26.61 -2.98
N VAL A 325 23.54 -26.80 -4.26
CA VAL A 325 22.58 -27.11 -5.34
C VAL A 325 23.03 -28.35 -6.11
N SER A 326 22.09 -29.15 -6.62
CA SER A 326 22.43 -30.39 -7.33
C SER A 326 23.07 -30.15 -8.71
N ASN A 327 22.56 -29.17 -9.45
CA ASN A 327 23.07 -28.79 -10.77
C ASN A 327 23.23 -27.27 -10.85
N ALA A 328 24.43 -26.80 -11.21
CA ALA A 328 24.77 -25.38 -11.36
C ALA A 328 25.02 -24.94 -12.82
N GLU A 329 24.78 -25.80 -13.82
CA GLU A 329 25.11 -25.58 -15.24
C GLU A 329 24.47 -24.33 -15.86
N THR A 330 23.30 -23.88 -15.36
CA THR A 330 22.62 -22.67 -15.88
C THR A 330 22.30 -21.70 -14.74
N CYS A 331 23.32 -21.34 -13.98
CA CYS A 331 23.20 -20.41 -12.87
C CYS A 331 23.02 -18.97 -13.37
N GLN A 332 21.91 -18.34 -12.98
CA GLN A 332 21.60 -16.94 -13.28
C GLN A 332 21.28 -16.18 -11.99
N ILE A 333 21.83 -14.98 -11.87
CA ILE A 333 21.58 -14.05 -10.77
C ILE A 333 20.74 -12.92 -11.33
N SER A 334 19.47 -12.85 -10.93
CA SER A 334 18.63 -11.67 -11.15
C SER A 334 18.68 -10.81 -9.90
N TYR A 335 18.95 -9.53 -10.05
CA TYR A 335 19.05 -8.60 -8.92
C TYR A 335 18.38 -7.27 -9.24
N SER A 336 17.95 -6.57 -8.20
CA SER A 336 17.44 -5.20 -8.31
C SER A 336 17.85 -4.39 -7.09
N ASP A 337 18.05 -3.09 -7.28
CA ASP A 337 18.00 -2.09 -6.20
C ASP A 337 16.72 -1.25 -6.34
N PHE A 338 16.73 0.04 -5.95
CA PHE A 338 15.60 0.94 -6.15
C PHE A 338 15.42 1.44 -7.58
N PHE A 339 16.45 1.46 -8.42
CA PHE A 339 16.44 2.11 -9.75
C PHE A 339 17.07 1.28 -10.88
N ASN A 340 17.80 0.24 -10.54
CA ASN A 340 18.56 -0.61 -11.43
C ASN A 340 18.08 -2.06 -11.27
N GLN A 341 18.09 -2.77 -12.39
CA GLN A 341 17.82 -4.19 -12.44
C GLN A 341 18.83 -4.85 -13.39
N GLY A 342 19.25 -6.06 -13.05
CA GLY A 342 20.25 -6.78 -13.82
C GLY A 342 20.03 -8.29 -13.77
N VAL A 343 20.53 -8.96 -14.80
CA VAL A 343 20.64 -10.41 -14.84
C VAL A 343 22.05 -10.75 -15.29
N GLU A 344 22.76 -11.51 -14.47
CA GLU A 344 24.13 -11.95 -14.72
C GLU A 344 24.23 -13.46 -14.65
N GLU A 345 25.14 -14.04 -15.44
CA GLU A 345 25.52 -15.45 -15.33
C GLU A 345 26.51 -15.61 -14.18
N CYS A 346 26.45 -16.73 -13.47
CA CYS A 346 27.33 -16.97 -12.32
C CYS A 346 28.79 -17.23 -12.74
N ASN A 347 29.75 -16.90 -11.87
CA ASN A 347 31.17 -17.10 -12.14
C ASN A 347 31.58 -18.57 -11.96
N GLU A 348 31.96 -19.24 -13.05
CA GLU A 348 32.38 -20.65 -13.07
C GLU A 348 33.87 -20.87 -12.71
N ILE A 349 34.36 -20.29 -11.61
CA ILE A 349 35.76 -20.48 -11.18
C ILE A 349 35.82 -21.60 -10.14
N TYR A 350 35.98 -22.85 -10.60
CA TYR A 350 36.15 -23.99 -9.69
C TYR A 350 37.54 -24.01 -9.07
N GLU A 351 37.62 -23.92 -7.74
CA GLU A 351 38.81 -24.37 -7.01
C GLU A 351 38.68 -25.88 -6.79
N GLU A 352 39.60 -26.65 -7.39
CA GLU A 352 39.65 -28.11 -7.22
C GLU A 352 40.07 -28.40 -5.77
N GLU A 353 39.10 -28.66 -4.88
CA GLU A 353 39.37 -29.03 -3.49
C GLU A 353 40.11 -30.39 -3.48
N GLU A 354 41.35 -30.41 -2.98
CA GLU A 354 42.07 -31.66 -2.73
C GLU A 354 41.26 -32.50 -1.74
N ILE A 355 40.79 -33.67 -2.20
CA ILE A 355 40.04 -34.61 -1.37
C ILE A 355 40.96 -35.07 -0.24
N VAL A 356 40.76 -34.50 0.96
CA VAL A 356 41.43 -34.97 2.17
C VAL A 356 40.83 -36.32 2.50
N ASP A 357 41.59 -37.39 2.27
CA ASP A 357 41.22 -38.76 2.63
C ASP A 357 40.67 -38.76 4.06
N PHE A 358 39.39 -39.14 4.21
CA PHE A 358 38.74 -39.25 5.49
C PHE A 358 39.54 -40.21 6.37
N THR A 359 40.26 -39.64 7.34
CA THR A 359 40.82 -40.43 8.43
C THR A 359 39.65 -40.90 9.27
N LEU A 360 39.30 -42.17 9.13
CA LEU A 360 38.31 -42.84 9.97
C LEU A 360 38.72 -42.63 11.43
N LEU A 361 38.04 -41.70 12.12
CA LEU A 361 38.12 -41.62 13.57
C LEU A 361 37.72 -43.00 14.11
N PRO A 362 38.57 -43.66 14.90
CA PRO A 362 38.32 -45.02 15.35
C PRO A 362 37.00 -45.05 16.11
N TYR A 363 36.10 -45.90 15.61
CA TYR A 363 34.76 -46.21 16.09
C TYR A 363 34.81 -46.85 17.49
N SER A 364 35.25 -46.11 18.52
CA SER A 364 35.42 -46.62 19.90
C SER A 364 34.45 -46.03 20.93
N GLU A 365 33.72 -44.96 20.62
CA GLU A 365 32.81 -44.32 21.60
C GLU A 365 31.36 -44.85 21.57
N SER A 366 30.91 -45.50 20.49
CA SER A 366 29.56 -46.08 20.39
C SER A 366 29.33 -47.22 21.40
N TRP A 367 30.38 -47.95 21.77
CA TRP A 367 30.31 -49.00 22.80
C TRP A 367 30.11 -48.45 24.21
N ASN A 368 30.61 -47.25 24.52
CA ASN A 368 30.37 -46.64 25.83
C ASN A 368 28.90 -46.28 26.02
N LEU A 369 28.25 -45.77 24.97
CA LEU A 369 26.83 -45.41 25.02
C LEU A 369 25.93 -46.66 25.12
N LEU A 370 26.28 -47.73 24.39
CA LEU A 370 25.64 -49.03 24.53
C LEU A 370 25.87 -49.64 25.92
N PHE A 371 27.07 -49.51 26.48
CA PHE A 371 27.42 -50.00 27.82
C PHE A 371 26.70 -49.20 28.92
N LEU A 372 26.55 -47.88 28.76
CA LEU A 372 25.78 -47.02 29.67
C LEU A 372 24.29 -47.37 29.63
N LEU A 373 23.71 -47.57 28.45
CA LEU A 373 22.31 -47.98 28.30
C LEU A 373 22.05 -49.39 28.87
N THR A 374 22.95 -50.34 28.60
CA THR A 374 22.82 -51.71 29.10
C THR A 374 23.05 -51.81 30.61
N SER A 375 24.01 -51.06 31.16
CA SER A 375 24.22 -51.00 32.62
C SER A 375 23.06 -50.30 33.34
N PHE A 376 22.53 -49.19 32.81
CA PHE A 376 21.39 -48.49 33.38
C PHE A 376 20.12 -49.35 33.39
N THR A 377 19.81 -50.03 32.29
CA THR A 377 18.67 -50.95 32.20
C THR A 377 18.83 -52.13 33.16
N PHE A 378 20.05 -52.65 33.31
CA PHE A 378 20.36 -53.73 34.25
C PHE A 378 20.21 -53.30 35.72
N ILE A 379 20.72 -52.12 36.08
CA ILE A 379 20.58 -51.55 37.44
C ILE A 379 19.11 -51.29 37.75
N SER A 380 18.36 -50.68 36.83
CA SER A 380 16.91 -50.46 36.97
C SER A 380 16.15 -51.78 37.14
N PHE A 381 16.53 -52.83 36.40
CA PHE A 381 15.96 -54.17 36.56
C PHE A 381 16.27 -54.81 37.92
N LEU A 382 17.49 -54.63 38.44
CA LEU A 382 17.86 -55.13 39.77
C LEU A 382 17.10 -54.39 40.88
N ILE A 383 16.95 -53.08 40.78
CA ILE A 383 16.14 -52.27 41.70
C ILE A 383 14.68 -52.74 41.66
N TYR A 384 14.10 -52.93 40.46
CA TYR A 384 12.76 -53.49 40.30
C TYR A 384 12.61 -54.85 40.99
N LYS A 385 13.59 -55.75 40.81
CA LYS A 385 13.55 -57.10 41.39
C LYS A 385 13.69 -57.08 42.91
N ALA A 386 14.50 -56.17 43.46
CA ALA A 386 14.67 -55.97 44.90
C ALA A 386 13.40 -55.37 45.54
N MET A 387 12.81 -54.36 44.91
CA MET A 387 11.56 -53.73 45.39
C MET A 387 10.39 -54.71 45.34
N LYS A 388 10.24 -55.49 44.27
CA LYS A 388 9.20 -56.53 44.13
C LYS A 388 9.23 -57.59 45.22
N LYS A 389 10.41 -57.90 45.76
CA LYS A 389 10.56 -58.89 46.84
C LYS A 389 10.17 -58.33 48.20
N THR A 390 10.27 -57.03 48.39
CA THR A 390 10.25 -56.41 49.71
C THR A 390 8.92 -55.70 49.97
N TRP A 391 8.31 -55.09 48.95
CA TRP A 391 7.13 -54.23 49.07
C TRP A 391 6.06 -54.76 48.11
N GLY A 392 4.94 -55.27 48.65
CA GLY A 392 3.98 -56.12 47.95
C GLY A 392 3.39 -55.59 46.63
N LYS A 393 2.77 -56.49 45.86
CA LYS A 393 2.32 -56.35 44.45
C LYS A 393 1.48 -55.10 44.10
N TRP A 394 0.96 -54.36 45.08
CA TRP A 394 0.08 -53.21 44.88
C TRP A 394 0.80 -51.85 44.78
N LEU A 395 2.06 -51.75 45.19
CA LEU A 395 2.81 -50.48 45.20
C LEU A 395 3.57 -50.20 43.89
N ILE A 396 3.75 -51.22 43.07
CA ILE A 396 4.48 -51.15 41.79
C ILE A 396 3.73 -50.32 40.74
N PRO A 397 2.41 -50.52 40.47
CA PRO A 397 1.72 -49.72 39.46
C PRO A 397 1.53 -48.26 39.89
N THR A 398 1.37 -47.98 41.17
CA THR A 398 1.28 -46.60 41.69
C THR A 398 2.60 -45.85 41.57
N MET A 399 3.74 -46.51 41.80
CA MET A 399 5.04 -45.88 41.60
C MET A 399 5.40 -45.72 40.11
N LEU A 400 5.01 -46.65 39.25
CA LEU A 400 5.14 -46.53 37.80
C LEU A 400 4.25 -45.42 37.23
N MET A 401 3.06 -45.20 37.82
CA MET A 401 2.18 -44.10 37.48
C MET A 401 2.75 -42.74 37.93
N ILE A 402 3.44 -42.69 39.07
CA ILE A 402 4.18 -41.49 39.53
C ILE A 402 5.43 -41.23 38.67
N PHE A 403 6.10 -42.27 38.16
CA PHE A 403 7.20 -42.14 37.19
C PHE A 403 6.74 -41.84 35.76
N MET A 404 5.45 -42.02 35.47
CA MET A 404 4.79 -41.66 34.20
C MET A 404 4.05 -40.31 34.26
N VAL A 405 3.95 -39.68 35.44
CA VAL A 405 3.82 -38.23 35.48
C VAL A 405 5.15 -37.75 34.90
N PRO A 406 5.13 -37.13 33.72
CA PRO A 406 6.36 -36.89 32.98
C PRO A 406 7.29 -36.11 33.90
N PHE A 407 8.57 -36.45 33.83
CA PHE A 407 9.64 -35.50 34.08
C PHE A 407 9.28 -34.21 33.32
N VAL A 408 8.54 -33.32 33.98
CA VAL A 408 8.65 -31.89 33.78
C VAL A 408 10.15 -31.67 33.90
N SER A 409 10.78 -31.39 32.77
CA SER A 409 12.20 -31.03 32.72
C SER A 409 12.37 -29.90 33.73
N ALA A 410 12.94 -30.27 34.85
CA ALA A 410 13.28 -29.38 35.94
C ALA A 410 14.79 -29.51 36.09
N ASP A 411 15.50 -29.17 35.01
CA ASP A 411 16.96 -29.23 34.95
C ASP A 411 17.62 -28.29 36.00
N GLU A 412 16.82 -27.47 36.70
CA GLU A 412 17.28 -26.50 37.70
C GLU A 412 16.65 -26.64 39.11
N CYS A 413 15.65 -27.51 39.34
CA CYS A 413 15.04 -27.60 40.67
C CYS A 413 15.86 -28.52 41.61
N GLY A 414 16.83 -27.93 42.32
CA GLY A 414 17.57 -28.61 43.39
C GLY A 414 16.73 -28.84 44.66
N LEU A 415 17.10 -29.86 45.46
CA LEU A 415 16.46 -30.24 46.73
C LEU A 415 16.34 -29.09 47.75
N THR A 416 17.19 -28.07 47.66
CA THR A 416 17.19 -26.91 48.56
C THR A 416 16.16 -25.83 48.19
N ASN A 417 15.71 -25.79 46.94
CA ASN A 417 14.74 -24.81 46.43
C ASN A 417 13.40 -25.45 46.02
N LEU A 418 13.16 -26.69 46.46
CA LEU A 418 11.98 -27.47 46.08
C LEU A 418 10.65 -26.73 46.40
N ALA A 419 10.60 -26.02 47.52
CA ALA A 419 9.39 -25.34 47.97
C ALA A 419 9.01 -24.12 47.13
N SER A 420 9.98 -23.43 46.50
CA SER A 420 9.71 -22.29 45.61
C SER A 420 9.62 -22.70 44.14
N CYS A 421 10.36 -23.74 43.73
CA CYS A 421 10.42 -24.19 42.34
C CYS A 421 9.15 -24.91 41.89
N ILE A 422 8.50 -25.68 42.79
CA ILE A 422 7.30 -26.46 42.45
C ILE A 422 6.12 -25.53 42.05
N PRO A 423 5.76 -24.49 42.82
CA PRO A 423 4.69 -23.58 42.41
C PRO A 423 4.95 -22.87 41.08
N GLU A 424 6.20 -22.46 40.84
CA GLU A 424 6.62 -21.77 39.61
C GLU A 424 6.49 -22.69 38.39
N LYS A 425 6.96 -23.93 38.48
CA LYS A 425 6.83 -24.90 37.37
C LYS A 425 5.42 -25.39 37.15
N ILE A 426 4.57 -25.44 38.19
CA ILE A 426 3.15 -25.72 38.02
C ILE A 426 2.45 -24.54 37.34
N HIS A 427 2.84 -23.30 37.67
CA HIS A 427 2.32 -22.12 37.00
C HIS A 427 2.71 -22.11 35.51
N ASP A 428 3.99 -22.32 35.20
CA ASP A 428 4.47 -22.42 33.81
C ASP A 428 3.74 -23.52 33.04
N PHE A 429 3.58 -24.70 33.65
CA PHE A 429 2.83 -25.80 33.04
C PHE A 429 1.36 -25.44 32.77
N ILE A 430 0.71 -24.70 33.68
CA ILE A 430 -0.69 -24.26 33.46
C ILE A 430 -0.75 -23.21 32.35
N ILE A 431 0.22 -22.29 32.27
CA ILE A 431 0.31 -21.30 31.19
C ILE A 431 0.58 -21.99 29.85
N ASP A 432 1.50 -22.95 29.79
CA ASP A 432 1.79 -23.72 28.59
C ASP A 432 0.59 -24.57 28.16
N LEU A 433 -0.13 -25.17 29.11
CA LEU A 433 -1.36 -25.91 28.84
C LEU A 433 -2.48 -25.02 28.28
N LEU A 434 -2.57 -23.76 28.74
CA LEU A 434 -3.53 -22.77 28.25
C LEU A 434 -3.10 -22.17 26.91
N ASN A 435 -1.80 -22.00 26.68
CA ASN A 435 -1.24 -21.43 25.46
C ASN A 435 -1.16 -22.46 24.32
N ALA A 436 -0.97 -23.75 24.62
CA ALA A 436 -0.89 -24.81 23.61
C ALA A 436 -2.07 -24.85 22.61
N PRO A 437 -3.34 -24.60 23.01
CA PRO A 437 -4.44 -24.47 22.04
C PRO A 437 -4.58 -23.06 21.44
N LEU A 438 -4.05 -22.02 22.08
CA LEU A 438 -4.13 -20.62 21.60
C LEU A 438 -3.07 -20.29 20.55
N GLU A 439 -1.88 -20.86 20.69
CA GLU A 439 -0.75 -20.69 19.78
C GLU A 439 -1.11 -21.05 18.31
N PRO A 440 -1.69 -22.23 18.00
CA PRO A 440 -2.11 -22.53 16.63
C PRO A 440 -3.26 -21.65 16.13
N LEU A 441 -4.10 -21.11 17.02
CA LEU A 441 -5.19 -20.20 16.64
C LEU A 441 -4.65 -18.80 16.28
N LEU A 442 -3.68 -18.30 17.04
CA LEU A 442 -2.99 -17.05 16.76
C LEU A 442 -2.11 -17.16 15.52
N GLU A 443 -1.46 -18.30 15.31
CA GLU A 443 -0.68 -18.59 14.11
C GLU A 443 -1.58 -18.67 12.87
N LEU A 444 -2.80 -19.21 12.99
CA LEU A 444 -3.81 -19.17 11.93
C LEU A 444 -4.25 -17.74 11.59
N ILE A 445 -4.58 -16.91 12.60
CA ILE A 445 -4.98 -15.52 12.38
C ILE A 445 -3.85 -14.72 11.77
N ARG A 446 -2.63 -14.90 12.27
CA ARG A 446 -1.42 -14.27 11.75
C ARG A 446 -1.16 -14.69 10.31
N SER A 447 -1.25 -15.98 10.01
CA SER A 447 -1.13 -16.49 8.64
C SER A 447 -2.23 -15.98 7.71
N LEU A 448 -3.43 -15.68 8.20
CA LEU A 448 -4.51 -15.09 7.40
C LEU A 448 -4.29 -13.60 7.13
N LEU A 449 -3.51 -12.91 7.95
CA LEU A 449 -3.23 -11.47 7.82
C LEU A 449 -1.90 -11.18 7.13
N GLU A 450 -0.88 -12.04 7.29
CA GLU A 450 0.47 -11.83 6.76
C GLU A 450 0.70 -12.52 5.40
N ASN A 451 0.04 -13.65 5.12
CA ASN A 451 0.20 -14.35 3.85
C ASN A 451 -0.93 -13.99 2.87
N PRO A 452 -0.66 -13.83 1.56
CA PRO A 452 -1.72 -13.72 0.57
C PRO A 452 -2.63 -14.96 0.67
N PRO A 453 -3.97 -14.79 0.68
CA PRO A 453 -4.88 -15.88 0.96
C PRO A 453 -4.66 -17.02 -0.03
N SER A 454 -4.18 -18.17 0.47
CA SER A 454 -3.98 -19.34 -0.38
C SER A 454 -5.35 -19.84 -0.85
N ILE A 455 -5.58 -19.75 -2.15
CA ILE A 455 -6.85 -20.14 -2.77
C ILE A 455 -7.14 -21.63 -2.53
N GLU A 456 -6.10 -22.45 -2.30
CA GLU A 456 -6.23 -23.88 -1.95
C GLU A 456 -7.03 -24.12 -0.66
N LEU A 457 -6.90 -23.26 0.35
CA LEU A 457 -7.65 -23.38 1.61
C LEU A 457 -9.15 -23.07 1.40
N PHE A 458 -9.43 -22.18 0.45
CA PHE A 458 -10.79 -21.83 0.06
C PHE A 458 -11.36 -22.75 -1.02
N GLU A 459 -10.57 -23.59 -1.67
CA GLU A 459 -11.05 -24.51 -2.72
C GLU A 459 -12.17 -25.42 -2.18
N GLY A 460 -12.01 -25.93 -0.95
CA GLY A 460 -13.03 -26.74 -0.29
C GLY A 460 -14.31 -25.97 0.01
N ILE A 461 -14.21 -24.74 0.50
CA ILE A 461 -15.36 -23.88 0.83
C ILE A 461 -16.04 -23.40 -0.45
N TRP A 462 -15.27 -23.03 -1.46
CA TRP A 462 -15.74 -22.64 -2.78
C TRP A 462 -16.45 -23.79 -3.48
N ALA A 463 -15.91 -25.02 -3.40
CA ALA A 463 -16.58 -26.22 -3.91
C ALA A 463 -17.92 -26.46 -3.21
N ILE A 464 -18.01 -26.22 -1.89
CA ILE A 464 -19.29 -26.28 -1.14
C ILE A 464 -20.26 -25.19 -1.61
N MET A 465 -19.78 -23.96 -1.84
CA MET A 465 -20.61 -22.86 -2.34
C MET A 465 -21.15 -23.14 -3.75
N VAL A 466 -20.28 -23.57 -4.66
CA VAL A 466 -20.64 -23.98 -6.02
C VAL A 466 -21.61 -25.15 -5.99
N TYR A 467 -21.41 -26.14 -5.12
CA TYR A 467 -22.33 -27.26 -4.93
C TYR A 467 -23.71 -26.79 -4.45
N CYS A 468 -23.77 -25.92 -3.45
CA CYS A 468 -25.01 -25.36 -2.94
C CYS A 468 -25.77 -24.57 -4.03
N MET A 469 -25.08 -23.68 -4.76
CA MET A 469 -25.68 -22.93 -5.86
C MET A 469 -26.18 -23.86 -6.97
N SER A 470 -25.37 -24.84 -7.37
CA SER A 470 -25.73 -25.83 -8.39
C SER A 470 -26.95 -26.66 -7.99
N LEU A 471 -27.05 -27.04 -6.71
CA LEU A 471 -28.20 -27.77 -6.17
C LEU A 471 -29.47 -26.91 -6.21
N PHE A 472 -29.37 -25.62 -5.87
CA PHE A 472 -30.50 -24.68 -5.99
C PHE A 472 -30.97 -24.54 -7.43
N PHE A 473 -30.06 -24.37 -8.39
CA PHE A 473 -30.41 -24.31 -9.80
C PHE A 473 -31.02 -25.62 -10.31
N GLY A 474 -30.48 -26.77 -9.89
CA GLY A 474 -31.04 -28.09 -10.20
C GLY A 474 -32.46 -28.26 -9.67
N LEU A 475 -32.74 -27.82 -8.44
CA LEU A 475 -34.09 -27.86 -7.86
C LEU A 475 -35.05 -26.91 -8.57
N LEU A 476 -34.62 -25.69 -8.95
CA LEU A 476 -35.44 -24.76 -9.72
C LEU A 476 -35.76 -25.30 -11.12
N PHE A 477 -34.79 -25.95 -11.77
CA PHE A 477 -34.99 -26.60 -13.05
C PHE A 477 -35.99 -27.77 -12.95
N LEU A 478 -35.85 -28.61 -11.91
CA LEU A 478 -36.77 -29.72 -11.66
C LEU A 478 -38.18 -29.21 -11.34
N TYR A 479 -38.29 -28.17 -10.51
CA TYR A 479 -39.56 -27.54 -10.16
C TYR A 479 -40.26 -26.91 -11.37
N SER A 480 -39.56 -26.14 -12.19
CA SER A 480 -40.10 -25.54 -13.41
C SER A 480 -40.50 -26.61 -14.43
N GLY A 481 -39.69 -27.66 -14.60
CA GLY A 481 -40.02 -28.82 -15.43
C GLY A 481 -41.26 -29.59 -14.93
N PHE A 482 -41.40 -29.78 -13.62
CA PHE A 482 -42.57 -30.40 -13.01
C PHE A 482 -43.83 -29.54 -13.24
N MET A 483 -43.74 -28.23 -12.98
CA MET A 483 -44.85 -27.30 -13.22
C MET A 483 -45.25 -27.30 -14.70
N PHE A 484 -44.30 -27.40 -15.62
CA PHE A 484 -44.59 -27.50 -17.05
C PHE A 484 -45.34 -28.80 -17.42
N LEU A 485 -44.93 -29.95 -16.88
CA LEU A 485 -45.57 -31.24 -17.15
C LEU A 485 -47.00 -31.33 -16.60
N PHE A 486 -47.25 -30.81 -15.40
CA PHE A 486 -48.55 -30.93 -14.73
C PHE A 486 -49.52 -29.77 -15.01
N SER A 487 -49.06 -28.67 -15.60
CA SER A 487 -49.91 -27.53 -15.97
C SER A 487 -50.68 -27.69 -17.29
N GLY A 488 -50.74 -28.91 -17.86
CA GLY A 488 -51.36 -29.16 -19.16
C GLY A 488 -52.82 -28.69 -19.31
N HIS A 489 -53.56 -28.52 -18.20
CA HIS A 489 -54.95 -28.05 -18.20
C HIS A 489 -55.12 -26.53 -18.06
N ASP A 490 -54.07 -25.79 -17.72
CA ASP A 490 -54.10 -24.33 -17.51
C ASP A 490 -53.03 -23.65 -18.37
N VAL A 491 -53.49 -23.07 -19.47
CA VAL A 491 -52.63 -22.46 -20.50
C VAL A 491 -51.72 -21.38 -19.92
N ILE A 492 -52.21 -20.61 -18.92
CA ILE A 492 -51.46 -19.51 -18.32
C ILE A 492 -50.31 -20.04 -17.48
N LYS A 493 -50.55 -21.07 -16.67
CA LYS A 493 -49.50 -21.72 -15.87
C LYS A 493 -48.45 -22.39 -16.73
N ARG A 494 -48.85 -22.92 -17.89
CA ARG A 494 -47.92 -23.54 -18.83
C ARG A 494 -46.97 -22.51 -19.47
N GLU A 495 -47.47 -21.35 -19.88
CA GLU A 495 -46.61 -20.29 -20.44
C GLU A 495 -45.67 -19.69 -19.38
N MET A 496 -46.16 -19.49 -18.14
CA MET A 496 -45.31 -19.04 -17.03
C MET A 496 -44.22 -20.06 -16.68
N ALA A 497 -44.55 -21.36 -16.69
CA ALA A 497 -43.56 -22.42 -16.45
C ALA A 497 -42.49 -22.47 -17.56
N LYS A 498 -42.85 -22.21 -18.83
CA LYS A 498 -41.87 -22.09 -19.94
C LYS A 498 -40.94 -20.90 -19.75
N GLU A 499 -41.47 -19.76 -19.32
CA GLU A 499 -40.66 -18.57 -19.06
C GLU A 499 -39.69 -18.81 -17.91
N TRP A 500 -40.15 -19.46 -16.83
CA TRP A 500 -39.28 -19.83 -15.71
C TRP A 500 -38.21 -20.83 -16.13
N LEU A 501 -38.57 -21.87 -16.88
CA LEU A 501 -37.61 -22.83 -17.42
C LEU A 501 -36.56 -22.13 -18.30
N LYS A 502 -36.99 -21.20 -19.17
CA LYS A 502 -36.11 -20.41 -20.04
C LYS A 502 -35.14 -19.53 -19.23
N ASN A 503 -35.63 -18.88 -18.18
CA ASN A 503 -34.79 -18.03 -17.32
C ASN A 503 -33.83 -18.87 -16.48
N THR A 504 -34.24 -20.03 -15.97
CA THR A 504 -33.36 -20.96 -15.26
C THR A 504 -32.26 -21.47 -16.19
N VAL A 505 -32.56 -21.76 -17.47
CA VAL A 505 -31.56 -22.18 -18.45
C VAL A 505 -30.61 -21.06 -18.88
N MET A 506 -31.03 -19.80 -18.86
CA MET A 506 -30.12 -18.67 -19.16
C MET A 506 -29.25 -18.25 -17.97
N MET A 507 -29.64 -18.60 -16.74
CA MET A 507 -28.84 -18.33 -15.53
C MET A 507 -27.78 -19.40 -15.25
N ILE A 508 -27.92 -20.59 -15.83
CA ILE A 508 -26.94 -21.69 -15.81
C ILE A 508 -26.04 -21.52 -17.04
#